data_AF-A0A0Q0JFX4-F1
#
_entry.id   AF-A0A0Q0JFX4-F1
#
_cell.length_a   1.000
_cell.length_b   1.000
_cell.length_c   1.000
_cell.angle_alpha   90.00
_cell.angle_beta   90.00
_cell.angle_gamma   90.00
#
_symmetry.space_group_name_H-M   'P 1'
#
loop_
_entity.id
_entity.type
_entity.pdbx_description
1 polymer ?
#
loop_
_entity_poly.entity_id
_entity_poly.type
_entity_poly.pdbx_seq_one_letter_code
_entity_poly.pdbx_strand_id
1 'polypeptide(L)'
;MQISSSLIPHWSSLMIHGAIAIVFGLCGWFAPEASLAILMFIFAAYFFVDGAIRTWLAIASKNENPLWWMLLVGGLISIAAALVTLFAPNVTAILMLYFIAAWAIAIGVIEILIASKLRKEISNEWLLIGSGIISIIFGGYLIFNPGAGIITLLWLVATYAIVFGIMMVLLAMKLKKLNERA
;
A
#
# COMPACT_ATOMS: atom_id res chain seq x y z
N MET A 1 6.71 25.04 19.76
CA MET A 1 8.00 24.46 20.19
C MET A 1 7.76 23.38 21.26
N GLN A 2 7.01 22.31 20.93
CA GLN A 2 6.59 21.27 21.89
C GLN A 2 6.55 19.84 21.32
N ILE A 3 6.87 19.63 20.03
CA ILE A 3 6.83 18.29 19.39
C ILE A 3 8.12 17.50 19.68
N SER A 4 9.23 18.19 19.98
CA SER A 4 10.53 17.53 20.19
C SER A 4 10.62 16.78 21.52
N SER A 5 9.99 17.25 22.61
CA SER A 5 10.13 16.64 23.94
C SER A 5 9.41 15.29 24.10
N SER A 6 8.41 14.98 23.27
CA SER A 6 7.68 13.70 23.31
C SER A 6 8.27 12.60 22.40
N LEU A 7 9.03 12.98 21.36
CA LEU A 7 9.67 12.06 20.42
C LEU A 7 11.03 11.56 20.89
N ILE A 8 11.72 12.35 21.72
CA ILE A 8 13.07 12.06 22.23
C ILE A 8 13.18 10.70 22.93
N PRO A 9 12.27 10.26 23.84
CA PRO A 9 12.35 8.93 24.45
C PRO A 9 11.92 7.78 23.52
N HIS A 10 11.28 8.06 22.38
CA HIS A 10 10.77 7.05 21.45
C HIS A 10 11.71 6.77 20.27
N TRP A 11 12.96 7.27 20.31
CA TRP A 11 13.97 7.02 19.28
C TRP A 11 14.16 5.53 18.98
N SER A 12 14.06 4.67 20.00
CA SER A 12 14.14 3.21 19.88
C SER A 12 13.02 2.63 19.02
N SER A 13 11.80 3.16 19.12
CA SER A 13 10.66 2.72 18.30
C SER A 13 10.93 3.02 16.83
N LEU A 14 11.44 4.22 16.53
CA LEU A 14 11.81 4.63 15.17
C LEU A 14 12.94 3.76 14.59
N MET A 15 13.94 3.43 15.41
CA MET A 15 15.07 2.57 15.01
C MET A 15 14.62 1.14 14.72
N ILE A 16 13.75 0.56 15.57
CA ILE A 16 13.16 -0.77 15.36
C ILE A 16 12.33 -0.76 14.08
N HIS A 17 11.49 0.26 13.89
CA HIS A 17 10.64 0.36 12.70
C HIS A 17 11.46 0.47 11.41
N GLY A 18 12.52 1.28 11.42
CA GLY A 18 13.46 1.37 10.30
C GLY A 18 14.21 0.07 10.03
N ALA A 19 14.67 -0.62 11.07
CA ALA A 19 15.34 -1.92 10.93
C ALA A 19 14.40 -2.99 10.35
N ILE A 20 13.16 -3.07 10.84
CA ILE A 20 12.13 -3.98 10.32
C ILE A 20 11.85 -3.68 8.84
N ALA A 21 11.72 -2.41 8.46
CA ALA A 21 11.49 -2.01 7.07
C ALA A 21 12.65 -2.42 6.14
N ILE A 22 13.90 -2.28 6.59
CA ILE A 22 15.08 -2.72 5.83
C ILE A 22 15.06 -4.25 5.65
N VAL A 23 14.85 -5.00 6.74
CA VAL A 23 14.77 -6.47 6.67
C VAL A 23 13.65 -6.91 5.74
N PHE A 24 12.48 -6.29 5.83
CA PHE A 24 11.35 -6.55 4.93
C PHE A 24 11.71 -6.29 3.47
N GLY A 25 12.34 -5.15 3.17
CA GLY A 25 12.77 -4.82 1.82
C GLY A 25 13.85 -5.77 1.27
N LEU A 26 14.80 -6.20 2.10
CA LEU A 26 15.79 -7.21 1.72
C LEU A 26 15.13 -8.56 1.44
N CYS A 27 14.21 -9.01 2.29
CA CYS A 27 13.43 -10.23 2.05
C CYS A 27 12.62 -10.14 0.74
N GLY A 28 12.05 -8.97 0.43
CA GLY A 28 11.37 -8.74 -0.84
C GLY A 28 12.29 -8.91 -2.06
N TRP A 29 13.55 -8.47 -1.96
CA TRP A 29 14.52 -8.65 -3.04
C TRP A 29 14.97 -10.10 -3.22
N PHE A 30 15.24 -10.81 -2.12
CA PHE A 30 15.81 -12.17 -2.16
C PHE A 30 14.77 -13.29 -2.26
N ALA A 31 13.54 -13.05 -1.82
CA ALA A 31 12.45 -14.03 -1.84
C ALA A 31 11.10 -13.43 -2.30
N PRO A 32 10.98 -13.00 -3.58
CA PRO A 32 9.75 -12.41 -4.12
C PRO A 32 8.51 -13.29 -3.94
N GLU A 33 8.65 -14.59 -4.16
CA GLU A 33 7.55 -15.54 -4.07
C GLU A 33 7.03 -15.69 -2.65
N ALA A 34 7.93 -15.69 -1.65
CA ALA A 34 7.54 -15.76 -0.25
C ALA A 34 6.82 -14.48 0.20
N SER A 35 7.29 -13.31 -0.23
CA SER A 35 6.63 -12.03 0.05
C SER A 35 5.22 -11.98 -0.55
N LEU A 36 5.04 -12.47 -1.78
CA LEU A 36 3.72 -12.59 -2.40
C LEU A 36 2.81 -13.53 -1.61
N ALA A 37 3.30 -14.71 -1.22
CA ALA A 37 2.52 -15.68 -0.46
C ALA A 37 2.04 -15.12 0.89
N ILE A 38 2.92 -14.42 1.63
CA ILE A 38 2.57 -13.75 2.90
C ILE A 38 1.50 -12.69 2.65
N LEU A 39 1.65 -11.89 1.60
CA LEU A 39 0.68 -10.86 1.25
C LEU A 39 -0.69 -11.47 0.93
N MET A 40 -0.73 -12.53 0.13
CA MET A 40 -1.96 -13.27 -0.18
C MET A 40 -2.63 -13.83 1.07
N PHE A 41 -1.85 -14.36 2.01
CA PHE A 41 -2.38 -14.87 3.27
C PHE A 41 -3.04 -13.76 4.10
N ILE A 42 -2.40 -12.59 4.19
CA ILE A 42 -2.96 -11.42 4.88
C ILE A 42 -4.24 -10.94 4.19
N PHE A 43 -4.26 -10.84 2.86
CA PHE A 43 -5.46 -10.46 2.11
C PHE A 43 -6.60 -11.45 2.30
N ALA A 44 -6.32 -12.75 2.21
CA ALA A 44 -7.32 -13.79 2.43
C ALA A 44 -7.90 -13.72 3.85
N ALA A 45 -7.05 -13.55 4.86
CA ALA A 45 -7.50 -13.39 6.24
C ALA A 45 -8.38 -12.15 6.40
N TYR A 46 -7.99 -11.01 5.80
CA TYR A 46 -8.79 -9.80 5.82
C TYR A 46 -10.17 -9.99 5.19
N PHE A 47 -10.24 -10.53 3.96
CA PHE A 47 -11.50 -10.78 3.26
C PHE A 47 -12.38 -11.79 4.00
N PHE A 48 -11.77 -12.78 4.63
CA PHE A 48 -12.50 -13.76 5.43
C PHE A 48 -13.13 -13.12 6.67
N VAL A 49 -12.37 -12.30 7.40
CA VAL A 49 -12.88 -11.58 8.59
C VAL A 49 -13.97 -10.58 8.19
N ASP A 50 -13.75 -9.78 7.15
CA ASP A 50 -14.77 -8.85 6.63
C ASP A 50 -16.04 -9.60 6.21
N GLY A 51 -15.89 -10.70 5.48
CA GLY A 51 -17.01 -11.54 5.05
C GLY A 51 -17.77 -12.16 6.22
N ALA A 52 -17.06 -12.66 7.24
CA ALA A 52 -17.65 -13.21 8.45
C ALA A 52 -18.44 -12.15 9.23
N ILE A 53 -17.85 -10.97 9.44
CA ILE A 53 -18.52 -9.85 10.14
C ILE A 53 -19.76 -9.42 9.38
N ARG A 54 -19.68 -9.20 8.07
CA ARG A 54 -20.84 -8.78 7.25
C ARG A 54 -21.95 -9.82 7.24
N THR A 55 -21.60 -11.11 7.13
CA THR A 55 -22.57 -12.20 7.17
C THR A 55 -23.26 -12.27 8.54
N TRP A 56 -22.49 -12.12 9.62
CA TRP A 56 -23.04 -12.10 10.98
C TRP A 56 -23.97 -10.91 11.20
N LEU A 57 -23.55 -9.70 10.79
CA LEU A 57 -24.37 -8.49 10.85
C LEU A 57 -25.65 -8.61 10.02
N ALA A 58 -25.60 -9.25 8.84
CA ALA A 58 -26.76 -9.47 8.01
C ALA A 58 -27.83 -10.35 8.69
N ILE A 59 -27.39 -11.40 9.41
CA ILE A 59 -28.29 -12.28 10.16
C ILE A 59 -28.83 -11.57 11.40
N ALA A 60 -27.97 -10.86 12.13
CA ALA A 60 -28.34 -10.15 13.36
C ALA A 60 -29.33 -9.00 13.11
N SER A 61 -29.17 -8.26 12.00
CA SER A 61 -30.01 -7.10 11.64
C SER A 61 -31.16 -7.43 10.67
N LYS A 62 -31.45 -8.71 10.43
CA LYS A 62 -32.42 -9.16 9.41
C LYS A 62 -33.80 -8.52 9.52
N ASN A 63 -34.27 -8.25 10.75
CA ASN A 63 -35.60 -7.70 10.99
C ASN A 63 -35.62 -6.16 11.07
N GLU A 64 -34.47 -5.53 11.30
CA GLU A 64 -34.36 -4.08 11.54
C GLU A 64 -33.82 -3.33 10.32
N ASN A 65 -33.07 -4.02 9.45
CA ASN A 65 -32.39 -3.40 8.32
C ASN A 65 -32.98 -3.91 6.98
N PRO A 66 -33.65 -3.06 6.19
CA PRO A 66 -34.19 -3.45 4.88
C PRO A 66 -33.08 -3.83 3.88
N LEU A 67 -31.83 -3.45 4.13
CA LEU A 67 -30.66 -3.81 3.32
C LEU A 67 -29.89 -5.03 3.86
N TRP A 68 -30.46 -5.83 4.76
CA TRP A 68 -29.81 -7.04 5.30
C TRP A 68 -29.32 -8.00 4.21
N TRP A 69 -30.06 -8.11 3.10
CA TRP A 69 -29.69 -8.95 1.97
C TRP A 69 -28.43 -8.45 1.24
N MET A 70 -28.21 -7.13 1.18
CA MET A 70 -26.98 -6.56 0.61
C MET A 70 -25.77 -6.88 1.49
N LEU A 71 -25.93 -6.84 2.81
CA LEU A 71 -24.89 -7.23 3.76
C LEU A 71 -24.55 -8.72 3.61
N LEU A 72 -25.56 -9.58 3.42
CA LEU A 72 -25.36 -11.02 3.22
C LEU A 72 -24.64 -11.31 1.90
N VAL A 73 -25.08 -10.70 0.81
CA VAL A 73 -24.42 -10.82 -0.51
C VAL A 73 -23.00 -10.30 -0.45
N GLY A 74 -22.78 -9.13 0.16
CA GLY A 74 -21.44 -8.58 0.35
C GLY A 74 -20.54 -9.49 1.19
N GLY A 75 -21.07 -10.07 2.27
CA GLY A 75 -20.35 -11.03 3.11
C GLY A 75 -19.95 -12.30 2.35
N LEU A 76 -20.86 -12.87 1.58
CA LEU A 76 -20.57 -14.05 0.74
C LEU A 76 -19.56 -13.73 -0.36
N ILE A 77 -19.64 -12.56 -0.98
CA ILE A 77 -18.65 -12.10 -1.98
C ILE A 77 -17.27 -11.97 -1.33
N SER A 78 -17.16 -11.38 -0.13
CA SER A 78 -15.90 -11.28 0.60
C SER A 78 -15.32 -12.65 0.95
N ILE A 79 -16.14 -13.60 1.40
CA ILE A 79 -15.70 -14.99 1.65
C ILE A 79 -15.21 -15.64 0.35
N ALA A 80 -15.94 -15.48 -0.75
CA ALA A 80 -15.52 -15.98 -2.06
C ALA A 80 -14.19 -15.37 -2.49
N ALA A 81 -13.99 -14.06 -2.28
CA ALA A 81 -12.72 -13.37 -2.57
C ALA A 81 -11.55 -13.92 -1.72
N ALA A 82 -11.79 -14.26 -0.45
CA ALA A 82 -10.79 -14.91 0.39
C ALA A 82 -10.37 -16.27 -0.18
N LEU A 83 -11.33 -17.10 -0.61
CA LEU A 83 -11.07 -18.39 -1.22
C LEU A 83 -10.31 -18.25 -2.56
N VAL A 84 -10.73 -17.32 -3.42
CA VAL A 84 -10.03 -17.03 -4.68
C VAL A 84 -8.58 -16.61 -4.41
N THR A 85 -8.34 -15.81 -3.37
CA THR A 85 -6.99 -15.37 -3.00
C THR A 85 -6.08 -16.52 -2.56
N LEU A 86 -6.62 -17.52 -1.87
CA LEU A 86 -5.83 -18.69 -1.42
C LEU A 86 -5.62 -19.72 -2.54
N PHE A 87 -6.65 -20.01 -3.33
CA PHE A 87 -6.62 -21.09 -4.32
C PHE A 87 -6.18 -20.65 -5.71
N ALA A 88 -6.31 -19.36 -6.03
CA ALA A 88 -5.91 -18.78 -7.31
C ALA A 88 -5.06 -17.50 -7.12
N PRO A 89 -3.89 -17.61 -6.45
CA PRO A 89 -3.04 -16.46 -6.13
C PRO A 89 -2.60 -15.68 -7.38
N ASN A 90 -2.41 -16.36 -8.52
CA ASN A 90 -2.08 -15.69 -9.78
C ASN A 90 -3.19 -14.74 -10.25
N VAL A 91 -4.47 -15.11 -10.06
CA VAL A 91 -5.60 -14.26 -10.44
C VAL A 91 -5.66 -13.03 -9.55
N THR A 92 -5.52 -13.22 -8.24
CA THR A 92 -5.49 -12.09 -7.29
C THR A 92 -4.31 -11.15 -7.55
N ALA A 93 -3.13 -11.69 -7.89
CA ALA A 93 -1.96 -10.87 -8.21
C ALA A 93 -2.21 -9.99 -9.45
N ILE A 94 -2.82 -10.55 -10.50
CA ILE A 94 -3.19 -9.81 -11.71
C ILE A 94 -4.25 -8.75 -11.41
N LEU A 95 -5.28 -9.09 -10.61
CA LEU A 95 -6.32 -8.12 -10.21
C LEU A 95 -5.74 -6.95 -9.41
N MET A 96 -4.86 -7.24 -8.43
CA MET A 96 -4.16 -6.20 -7.67
C MET A 96 -3.28 -5.35 -8.59
N LEU A 97 -2.58 -5.97 -9.54
CA LEU A 97 -1.78 -5.23 -10.51
C LEU A 97 -2.64 -4.27 -11.34
N TYR A 98 -3.79 -4.72 -11.85
CA TYR A 98 -4.67 -3.84 -12.62
C TYR A 98 -5.26 -2.72 -11.77
N PHE A 99 -5.58 -3.01 -10.50
CA PHE A 99 -6.01 -1.99 -9.56
C PHE A 99 -4.91 -0.93 -9.35
N ILE A 100 -3.67 -1.35 -9.12
CA ILE A 100 -2.52 -0.44 -8.96
C ILE A 100 -2.27 0.34 -10.25
N ALA A 101 -2.37 -0.30 -11.42
CA ALA A 101 -2.19 0.36 -12.71
C ALA A 101 -3.26 1.43 -12.95
N ALA A 102 -4.53 1.11 -12.68
CA ALA A 102 -5.63 2.06 -12.78
C ALA A 102 -5.45 3.24 -11.82
N TRP A 103 -5.00 2.97 -10.59
CA TRP A 103 -4.68 4.00 -9.62
C TRP A 103 -3.53 4.89 -10.11
N ALA A 104 -2.40 4.32 -10.56
CA ALA A 104 -1.27 5.08 -11.10
C ALA A 104 -1.68 6.01 -12.25
N ILE A 105 -2.50 5.52 -13.17
CA ILE A 105 -3.06 6.33 -14.27
C ILE A 105 -3.95 7.44 -13.71
N ALA A 106 -4.85 7.14 -12.76
CA ALA A 106 -5.74 8.14 -12.16
C ALA A 106 -4.96 9.26 -11.45
N ILE A 107 -3.93 8.91 -10.67
CA ILE A 107 -3.02 9.90 -10.07
C ILE A 107 -2.34 10.73 -11.15
N GLY A 108 -1.78 10.08 -12.17
CA GLY A 108 -1.05 10.80 -13.21
C GLY A 108 -1.94 11.79 -13.97
N VAL A 109 -3.19 11.41 -14.24
CA VAL A 109 -4.20 12.32 -14.81
C VAL A 109 -4.50 13.47 -13.86
N ILE A 110 -4.71 13.20 -12.57
CA ILE A 110 -4.97 14.25 -11.56
C ILE A 110 -3.77 15.21 -11.45
N GLU A 111 -2.54 14.73 -11.42
CA GLU A 111 -1.33 15.56 -11.36
C GLU A 111 -1.22 16.50 -12.57
N ILE A 112 -1.49 16.00 -13.78
CA ILE A 112 -1.51 16.81 -14.99
C ILE A 112 -2.62 17.87 -14.93
N LEU A 113 -3.81 17.52 -14.45
CA LEU A 113 -4.92 18.46 -14.29
C LEU A 113 -4.62 19.54 -13.25
N ILE A 114 -3.99 19.17 -12.13
CA ILE A 114 -3.60 20.10 -11.07
C ILE A 114 -2.52 21.05 -11.58
N ALA A 115 -1.50 20.54 -12.27
CA ALA A 115 -0.47 21.37 -12.88
C ALA A 115 -1.12 22.43 -13.78
N SER A 116 -1.97 22.01 -14.73
CA SER A 116 -2.64 22.95 -15.64
C SER A 116 -3.48 24.03 -14.94
N LYS A 117 -4.02 23.75 -13.75
CA LYS A 117 -4.80 24.73 -12.96
C LYS A 117 -3.93 25.64 -12.09
N LEU A 118 -2.83 25.13 -11.54
CA LEU A 118 -1.92 25.88 -10.66
C LEU A 118 -0.77 26.59 -11.38
N ARG A 119 -0.85 26.67 -12.71
CA ARG A 119 0.17 27.31 -13.56
C ARG A 119 0.55 28.74 -13.29
N LYS A 120 -0.27 29.45 -12.52
CA LYS A 120 -0.03 30.84 -12.16
C LYS A 120 0.57 31.01 -10.77
N GLU A 121 0.64 29.95 -9.96
CA GLU A 121 1.07 30.02 -8.56
C GLU A 121 2.30 29.18 -8.22
N ILE A 122 2.62 28.15 -9.01
CA ILE A 122 3.79 27.28 -8.76
C ILE A 122 4.85 27.48 -9.84
N SER A 123 6.07 27.79 -9.43
CA SER A 123 7.25 28.00 -10.29
C SER A 123 7.89 26.70 -10.84
N ASN A 124 7.32 25.53 -10.55
CA ASN A 124 7.90 24.21 -10.83
C ASN A 124 6.90 23.20 -11.42
N GLU A 125 5.94 23.67 -12.22
CA GLU A 125 4.90 22.84 -12.85
C GLU A 125 5.44 21.68 -13.67
N TRP A 126 6.59 21.85 -14.31
CA TRP A 126 7.21 20.85 -15.17
C TRP A 126 7.50 19.55 -14.43
N LEU A 127 7.80 19.61 -13.12
CA LEU A 127 7.99 18.42 -12.30
C LEU A 127 6.68 17.67 -12.06
N LEU A 128 5.56 18.38 -11.85
CA LEU A 128 4.23 17.80 -11.66
C LEU A 128 3.67 17.19 -12.95
N ILE A 129 3.89 17.86 -14.09
CA ILE A 129 3.52 17.30 -15.40
C ILE A 129 4.39 16.07 -15.71
N GLY A 130 5.69 16.17 -15.44
CA GLY A 130 6.64 15.07 -15.61
C GLY A 130 6.27 13.85 -14.76
N SER A 131 5.97 14.04 -13.47
CA SER A 131 5.56 12.96 -12.58
C SER A 131 4.25 12.32 -13.05
N GLY A 132 3.28 13.12 -13.50
CA GLY A 132 2.01 12.61 -13.98
C GLY A 132 2.15 11.77 -15.25
N ILE A 133 2.98 12.22 -16.20
CA ILE A 133 3.30 11.44 -17.41
C ILE A 133 3.99 10.13 -17.05
N ILE A 134 4.98 10.17 -16.15
CA ILE A 134 5.68 8.95 -15.69
C ILE A 134 4.69 7.97 -15.06
N SER A 135 3.75 8.46 -14.24
CA SER A 135 2.75 7.61 -13.59
C SER A 135 1.78 6.96 -14.59
N ILE A 136 1.36 7.69 -15.64
CA ILE A 136 0.52 7.15 -16.71
C ILE A 136 1.28 6.09 -17.52
N ILE A 137 2.53 6.37 -17.91
CA ILE A 137 3.38 5.42 -18.63
C ILE A 137 3.59 4.17 -17.79
N PHE A 138 3.86 4.33 -16.50
CA PHE A 138 4.02 3.22 -15.56
C PHE A 138 2.76 2.37 -15.48
N GLY A 139 1.59 2.97 -15.27
CA GLY A 139 0.32 2.23 -15.26
C GLY A 139 0.01 1.54 -16.59
N GLY A 140 0.29 2.20 -17.72
CA GLY A 140 0.18 1.59 -19.05
C GLY A 140 1.10 0.38 -19.22
N TYR A 141 2.37 0.49 -18.81
CA TYR A 141 3.35 -0.60 -18.85
C TYR A 141 2.89 -1.81 -18.05
N LEU A 142 2.33 -1.61 -16.84
CA LEU A 142 1.78 -2.69 -16.03
C LEU A 142 0.64 -3.43 -16.76
N ILE A 143 -0.25 -2.70 -17.45
CA ILE A 143 -1.39 -3.30 -18.15
C ILE A 143 -0.94 -4.20 -19.30
N PHE A 144 0.03 -3.74 -20.11
CA PHE A 144 0.50 -4.50 -21.27
C PHE A 144 1.44 -5.65 -20.90
N ASN A 145 2.14 -5.58 -19.76
CA ASN A 145 3.06 -6.61 -19.29
C ASN A 145 2.75 -7.02 -17.85
N PRO A 146 1.66 -7.76 -17.59
CA PRO A 146 1.24 -8.10 -16.23
C PRO A 146 2.27 -8.97 -15.49
N GLY A 147 2.92 -9.93 -16.18
CA GLY A 147 3.95 -10.77 -15.57
C GLY A 147 5.17 -9.97 -15.08
N ALA A 148 5.70 -9.11 -15.94
CA ALA A 148 6.80 -8.23 -15.57
C ALA A 148 6.36 -7.16 -14.54
N GLY A 149 5.10 -6.72 -14.63
CA GLY A 149 4.54 -5.70 -13.75
C GLY A 149 4.46 -6.15 -12.29
N ILE A 150 4.11 -7.40 -12.02
CA ILE A 150 4.09 -7.95 -10.64
C ILE A 150 5.50 -7.90 -10.03
N ILE A 151 6.50 -8.38 -10.75
CA ILE A 151 7.91 -8.38 -10.29
C ILE A 151 8.43 -6.95 -10.14
N THR A 152 8.10 -6.08 -11.10
CA THR A 152 8.50 -4.66 -11.06
C THR A 152 7.92 -3.96 -9.83
N LEU A 153 6.64 -4.17 -9.53
CA LEU A 153 6.00 -3.63 -8.34
C LEU A 153 6.66 -4.15 -7.06
N LEU A 154 6.98 -5.44 -7.02
CA LEU A 154 7.63 -6.04 -5.87
C LEU A 154 9.01 -5.45 -5.61
N TRP A 155 9.83 -5.27 -6.65
CA TRP A 155 11.12 -4.59 -6.56
C TRP A 155 10.98 -3.12 -6.18
N LEU A 156 9.97 -2.42 -6.71
CA LEU A 156 9.71 -1.03 -6.38
C LEU A 156 9.35 -0.87 -4.89
N VAL A 157 8.43 -1.69 -4.39
CA VAL A 157 8.01 -1.69 -2.98
C VAL A 157 9.17 -2.10 -2.07
N ALA A 158 9.93 -3.12 -2.44
CA ALA A 158 11.09 -3.56 -1.67
C ALA A 158 12.18 -2.48 -1.60
N THR A 159 12.47 -1.82 -2.72
CA THR A 159 13.43 -0.71 -2.78
C THR A 159 12.94 0.49 -1.96
N TYR A 160 11.66 0.83 -2.06
CA TYR A 160 11.03 1.87 -1.23
C TYR A 160 11.17 1.56 0.27
N ALA A 161 10.89 0.31 0.68
CA ALA A 161 11.00 -0.12 2.08
C ALA A 161 12.44 0.01 2.61
N ILE A 162 13.45 -0.34 1.80
CA ILE A 162 14.87 -0.17 2.16
C ILE A 162 15.21 1.31 2.34
N VAL A 163 14.90 2.15 1.34
CA VAL A 163 15.21 3.59 1.36
C VAL A 163 14.53 4.26 2.56
N PHE A 164 13.25 3.98 2.75
CA PHE A 164 12.47 4.50 3.88
C PHE A 164 13.03 4.03 5.22
N GLY A 165 13.39 2.74 5.33
CA GLY A 165 13.99 2.18 6.52
C GLY A 165 15.33 2.83 6.87
N ILE A 166 16.19 3.06 5.87
CA ILE A 166 17.46 3.80 6.04
C ILE A 166 17.19 5.21 6.56
N MET A 167 16.24 5.94 5.96
CA MET A 167 15.88 7.29 6.41
C MET A 167 15.41 7.30 7.87
N MET A 168 14.59 6.33 8.27
CA MET A 168 14.11 6.19 9.65
C MET A 168 15.24 5.87 10.63
N VAL A 169 16.17 4.97 10.27
CA VAL A 169 17.35 4.67 11.10
C VAL A 169 18.23 5.90 11.25
N LEU A 170 18.48 6.64 10.16
CA LEU A 170 19.24 7.90 10.20
C LEU A 170 18.57 8.95 11.10
N LEU A 171 17.25 9.08 11.03
CA LEU A 171 16.47 9.99 11.88
C LEU A 171 16.52 9.56 13.35
N ALA A 172 16.40 8.26 13.62
CA ALA A 172 16.52 7.69 14.97
C ALA A 172 17.89 7.96 15.58
N MET A 173 18.98 7.82 14.81
CA MET A 173 20.33 8.16 15.25
C MET A 173 20.49 9.66 15.56
N LYS A 174 19.87 10.53 14.76
CA LYS A 174 19.86 11.98 15.04
C LYS A 174 19.10 12.28 16.33
N LEU A 175 17.94 11.66 16.56
CA LEU A 175 17.16 11.79 17.80
C LEU A 175 17.92 11.27 19.02
N LYS A 176 18.58 10.12 18.92
CA LYS A 176 19.42 9.56 19.99
C LYS A 176 20.54 10.54 20.40
N LYS A 177 21.25 11.12 19.43
CA LYS A 177 22.31 12.12 19.69
C LYS A 177 21.79 13.40 20.33
N LEU A 178 20.54 13.78 20.08
CA LEU A 178 19.90 14.93 20.73
C LEU A 178 19.46 14.60 22.16
N ASN A 179 19.02 13.37 22.43
CA ASN A 179 18.71 12.89 23.78
C ASN A 179 19.96 12.84 24.68
N GLU A 180 21.11 12.40 24.14
CA GLU A 180 22.38 12.31 24.88
C GLU A 180 23.01 13.68 25.18
N ARG A 181 22.51 14.77 24.57
CA ARG A 181 23.02 16.15 24.75
C ARG A 181 22.11 17.04 25.60
N ALA A 182 20.91 16.57 25.94
CA ALA A 182 19.93 17.26 26.79
C ALA A 182 20.09 16.81 28.24
#